data_AF-A0A2P2JYD9-F1
#
_entry.id   AF-A0A2P2JYD9-F1
#
_cell.length_a   1.000
_cell.length_b   1.000
_cell.length_c   1.000
_cell.angle_alpha   90.00
_cell.angle_beta   90.00
_cell.angle_gamma   90.00
#
_symmetry.space_group_name_H-M   'P 1'
#
loop_
_entity.id
_entity.type
_entity.pdbx_description
1 polymer ?
#
loop_
_entity_poly.entity_id
_entity_poly.type
_entity_poly.pdbx_seq_one_letter_code
_entity_poly.pdbx_strand_id
1 'polypeptide(L)' 'MYCNHLNLLIKSVVFLQARIDSHNKVLYARHADQRNATFQRVLQTGSEFDRDVRAMLLRANLIKHEYNTRASRKL' A
#
# COMPACT_ATOMS: atom_id res chain seq x y z
N MET A 1 9.42 -22.15 -20.41
CA MET A 1 9.83 -22.17 -18.99
C MET A 1 10.70 -20.96 -18.57
N TYR A 2 11.63 -20.46 -19.40
CA TYR A 2 12.50 -19.32 -19.02
C TYR A 2 11.79 -17.98 -18.73
N CYS A 3 10.68 -17.67 -19.42
CA CYS A 3 9.98 -16.38 -19.24
C CYS A 3 9.35 -16.20 -17.85
N ASN A 4 8.86 -17.29 -17.24
CA ASN A 4 8.15 -17.21 -15.96
C ASN A 4 9.11 -16.96 -14.79
N HIS A 5 10.29 -17.59 -14.81
CA HIS A 5 11.31 -17.40 -13.76
C HIS A 5 11.94 -16.00 -13.86
N LEU A 6 12.17 -15.50 -15.06
CA LEU A 6 12.71 -14.15 -15.28
C LEU A 6 11.68 -13.05 -14.91
N ASN A 7 10.38 -13.28 -15.17
CA ASN A 7 9.31 -12.39 -14.69
C ASN A 7 9.21 -12.34 -13.17
N LEU A 8 9.52 -13.44 -12.48
CA LEU A 8 9.56 -13.46 -11.02
C LEU A 8 10.70 -12.55 -10.54
N LEU A 9 11.90 -12.69 -11.11
CA LEU A 9 13.07 -11.86 -10.79
C LEU A 9 12.86 -10.35 -11.02
N ILE A 10 12.16 -9.95 -12.10
CA ILE A 10 11.79 -8.54 -12.35
C ILE A 10 10.86 -7.99 -11.25
N LYS A 11 10.07 -8.84 -10.59
CA LYS A 11 9.09 -8.42 -9.58
C LYS A 11 9.58 -8.55 -8.14
N SER A 12 10.48 -9.48 -7.84
CA SER A 12 10.74 -9.90 -6.46
C SER A 12 12.06 -9.42 -5.86
N VAL A 13 13.10 -9.11 -6.66
CA VAL A 13 14.45 -8.90 -6.10
C VAL A 13 15.18 -7.66 -6.63
N VAL A 14 14.83 -7.15 -7.82
CA VAL A 14 15.53 -5.99 -8.40
C VAL A 14 14.54 -4.90 -8.81
N PHE A 15 14.87 -3.63 -8.57
CA PHE A 15 14.19 -2.43 -9.08
C PHE A 15 14.32 -2.27 -10.61
N LEU A 16 14.40 -3.36 -11.36
CA LEU A 16 14.42 -3.34 -12.82
C LEU A 16 13.01 -3.04 -13.30
N GLN A 17 12.76 -1.78 -13.60
CA GLN A 17 11.61 -1.40 -14.40
C GLN A 17 11.86 -1.93 -15.82
N ALA A 18 11.35 -3.12 -16.13
CA ALA A 18 11.51 -3.73 -17.44
C ALA A 18 10.29 -4.58 -17.84
N ARG A 19 10.12 -4.81 -19.15
CA ARG A 19 9.11 -5.72 -19.72
C ARG A 19 9.81 -6.74 -20.62
N ILE A 20 9.47 -8.02 -20.47
CA ILE A 20 10.00 -9.11 -21.31
C ILE A 20 9.03 -9.38 -22.46
N ASP A 21 9.52 -9.32 -23.69
CA ASP A 21 8.90 -9.94 -24.86
C ASP A 21 9.61 -11.27 -25.12
N SER A 22 8.94 -12.37 -24.77
CA SER A 22 9.50 -13.71 -24.95
C SER A 22 9.39 -14.26 -26.37
N HIS A 23 8.54 -13.68 -27.22
CA HIS A 23 8.40 -14.05 -28.62
C HIS A 23 9.58 -13.49 -29.41
N ASN A 24 9.85 -12.20 -29.22
CA ASN A 24 10.92 -11.50 -29.91
C ASN A 24 12.27 -11.57 -29.16
N LYS A 25 12.29 -12.15 -27.95
CA LYS A 25 13.48 -12.28 -27.07
C LYS A 25 14.10 -10.93 -26.71
N VAL A 26 13.27 -9.90 -26.51
CA VAL A 26 13.70 -8.53 -26.19
C VAL A 26 13.29 -8.14 -24.76
N LEU A 27 14.17 -7.43 -24.06
CA LEU A 27 13.89 -6.79 -22.78
C LEU A 27 13.77 -5.27 -22.98
N TYR A 28 12.59 -4.72 -22.73
CA TYR A 28 12.37 -3.28 -22.79
C TYR A 28 12.57 -2.65 -21.42
N ALA A 29 13.35 -1.58 -21.34
CA ALA A 29 13.35 -0.73 -20.16
C ALA A 29 11.97 -0.09 -20.02
N ARG A 30 11.37 -0.22 -18.83
CA ARG A 30 10.21 0.56 -18.40
C ARG A 30 10.75 1.72 -17.59
N HIS A 31 10.11 2.88 -17.68
CA HIS A 31 10.33 3.92 -16.68
C HIS A 31 9.22 3.80 -15.65
N ALA A 32 9.61 3.75 -14.37
CA ALA A 32 8.64 3.87 -13.29
C ALA A 32 7.91 5.20 -13.47
N ASP A 33 6.57 5.15 -13.53
CA ASP A 33 5.77 6.37 -13.50
C ASP A 33 5.77 6.90 -12.06
N GLN A 34 6.80 7.68 -11.73
CA GLN A 34 6.98 8.28 -10.42
C GLN A 34 5.79 9.17 -10.04
N ARG A 35 5.20 9.84 -11.04
CA ARG A 35 4.03 10.70 -10.86
C ARG A 35 2.86 9.85 -10.38
N ASN A 36 2.49 8.81 -11.13
CA ASN A 36 1.36 7.97 -10.75
C ASN A 36 1.58 7.25 -9.41
N ALA A 37 2.81 6.79 -9.14
CA ALA A 37 3.16 6.20 -7.84
C ALA A 37 2.97 7.19 -6.67
N THR A 38 3.32 8.46 -6.89
CA THR A 38 3.12 9.54 -5.90
C THR A 38 1.64 9.83 -5.70
N PHE A 39 0.87 9.92 -6.79
CA PHE A 39 -0.58 10.13 -6.71
C PHE A 39 -1.28 9.01 -5.92
N GLN A 40 -0.98 7.75 -6.20
CA GLN A 40 -1.57 6.63 -5.48
C GLN A 40 -1.23 6.66 -3.99
N ARG A 41 0.04 6.96 -3.64
CA ARG A 41 0.46 7.07 -2.25
C ARG A 41 -0.28 8.19 -1.51
N VAL A 42 -0.36 9.38 -2.11
CA VAL A 42 -1.04 10.53 -1.49
C VAL A 42 -2.53 10.25 -1.28
N LEU A 43 -3.20 9.64 -2.25
CA LEU A 43 -4.62 9.26 -2.12
C LEU A 43 -4.84 8.24 -0.99
N GLN A 44 -3.98 7.22 -0.92
CA GLN A 44 -4.03 6.22 0.15
C GLN A 44 -3.80 6.88 1.53
N THR A 45 -2.72 7.63 1.68
CA THR A 45 -2.39 8.31 2.94
C THR A 45 -3.47 9.29 3.37
N GLY A 46 -4.09 10.01 2.42
CA GLY A 46 -5.22 10.89 2.71
C GLY A 46 -6.44 10.15 3.25
N SER A 47 -6.77 8.99 2.65
CA SER A 47 -7.87 8.14 3.12
C SER A 47 -7.60 7.55 4.50
N GLU A 48 -6.38 7.11 4.78
CA GLU A 48 -5.98 6.58 6.08
C GLU A 48 -6.06 7.68 7.15
N PHE A 49 -5.56 8.87 6.84
CA PHE A 49 -5.61 10.02 7.72
C PHE A 49 -7.05 10.43 8.09
N ASP A 50 -7.97 10.54 7.12
CA ASP A 50 -9.37 10.88 7.40
C ASP A 50 -10.03 9.84 8.32
N ARG A 51 -9.77 8.55 8.09
CA ARG A 51 -10.26 7.47 8.95
C ARG A 51 -9.73 7.59 10.37
N ASP A 52 -8.43 7.84 10.53
CA ASP A 52 -7.78 7.93 11.84
C ASP A 52 -8.27 9.16 12.62
N VAL A 53 -8.45 10.30 11.95
CA VAL A 53 -9.01 11.51 12.58
C VAL A 53 -10.44 11.25 13.04
N ARG A 54 -11.29 10.61 12.24
CA ARG A 54 -12.67 10.27 12.65
C ARG A 54 -12.69 9.35 13.87
N ALA A 55 -11.84 8.32 13.88
CA ALA A 55 -11.72 7.41 15.02
C ALA A 55 -11.22 8.13 16.28
N MET A 56 -10.26 9.03 16.14
CA MET A 56 -9.73 9.84 17.23
C MET A 56 -10.79 10.78 17.82
N LEU A 57 -11.54 11.48 16.98
CA LEU A 57 -12.62 12.37 17.43
C LEU A 57 -13.73 11.58 18.13
N LEU A 58 -14.11 10.42 17.61
CA LEU A 58 -15.05 9.52 18.28
C LEU A 58 -14.54 9.11 19.67
N ARG A 59 -13.28 8.69 19.77
CA ARG A 59 -12.66 8.33 21.05
C ARG A 59 -12.65 9.51 22.03
N ALA A 60 -12.29 10.71 21.56
CA ALA A 60 -12.30 11.92 22.39
C ALA A 60 -13.71 12.23 22.93
N ASN A 61 -14.75 12.08 22.10
CA ASN A 61 -16.13 12.23 22.53
C ASN A 61 -16.54 11.18 23.58
N LEU A 62 -16.17 9.91 23.40
CA LEU A 62 -16.47 8.87 24.38
C LEU A 62 -15.80 9.13 25.74
N ILE A 63 -14.56 9.62 25.73
CA ILE A 63 -13.83 10.02 26.95
C ILE A 63 -14.52 11.22 27.61
N LYS A 64 -14.85 12.27 26.84
CA LYS A 64 -15.51 13.48 27.33
C LYS A 64 -16.83 13.18 28.06
N HIS A 65 -17.56 12.18 27.57
CA HIS A 65 -18.84 11.79 28.13
C HIS A 65 -18.75 10.62 29.14
N GLU A 66 -17.53 10.27 29.58
CA GLU A 66 -17.26 9.20 30.57
C GLU A 66 -17.86 7.83 30.15
N TYR A 67 -18.12 7.61 28.85
CA TYR A 67 -18.47 6.30 28.28
C TYR A 67 -17.22 5.41 28.14
N ASN A 68 -16.30 5.50 29.09
CA ASN A 68 -15.15 4.62 29.15
C ASN A 68 -15.66 3.25 29.60
N THR A 69 -15.93 2.36 28.64
CA THR A 69 -16.24 0.97 28.93
C THR A 69 -15.08 0.42 29.74
N ARG A 70 -15.26 0.28 31.06
CA ARG A 70 -14.40 -0.56 31.89
C ARG A 70 -14.58 -1.95 31.30
N ALA A 71 -13.71 -2.34 30.37
CA ALA A 71 -13.66 -3.70 29.90
C ALA A 71 -13.49 -4.55 31.15
N SER A 72 -14.57 -5.21 31.57
CA SER A 72 -14.55 -6.15 32.67
C SER A 72 -13.55 -7.22 32.24
N ARG A 73 -12.32 -7.12 32.75
CA ARG A 73 -11.33 -8.18 32.61
C ARG A 73 -11.98 -9.38 33.28
N LYS A 74 -12.49 -10.32 32.48
CA LYS A 74 -12.89 -11.62 32.99
C LYS A 74 -11.60 -12.27 33.53
N LEU A 75 -11.57 -12.41 34.86
CA LEU A 75 -10.61 -13.23 35.60
C LEU A 75 -10.79 -14.70 35.22
#